data_AF-A0A7J4IA96-F1
#
_entry.id   AF-A0A7J4IA96-F1
#
_cell.length_a   1.000
_cell.length_b   1.000
_cell.length_c   1.000
_cell.angle_alpha   90.00
_cell.angle_beta   90.00
_cell.angle_gamma   90.00
#
_symmetry.space_group_name_H-M   'P 1'
#
loop_
_entity.id
_entity.type
_entity.pdbx_description
1 polymer ?
#
loop_
_entity_poly.entity_id
_entity_poly.type
_entity_poly.pdbx_seq_one_letter_code
_entity_poly.pdbx_strand_id
1 'polypeptide(L)'
;MQIQEKAHRILRQPVCDSCLGRQFAQLLSGYTNVQRGHLLRTLVAMSIDREDYFGDLDMSNFHGFGFHKLDMKNANDAVKKKCSVCEGIFDSLEKIADKVAKAAKKYQFSTFLIGTKLSFDLISREENLWENVGIDYCEPIKAELNREIGKLVEKKTKAIFNSNPDVNLVIDMPEGRADVQLNPLFVYGEYQKL
;
A
#
# COMPACT_ATOMS: atom_id res chain seq x y z
N MET A 1 20.93 -9.97 -2.48
CA MET A 1 20.76 -9.85 -1.02
C MET A 1 19.78 -10.93 -0.56
N GLN A 2 20.05 -11.64 0.54
CA GLN A 2 19.10 -12.61 1.08
C GLN A 2 17.84 -11.89 1.63
N ILE A 3 16.68 -12.56 1.61
CA ILE A 3 15.39 -11.98 2.05
C ILE A 3 15.49 -11.37 3.45
N GLN A 4 16.12 -12.10 4.38
CA GLN A 4 16.33 -11.64 5.75
C GLN A 4 17.16 -10.36 5.78
N GLU A 5 18.32 -10.33 5.13
CA GLU A 5 19.18 -9.13 5.11
C GLU A 5 18.43 -7.90 4.55
N LYS A 6 17.61 -8.10 3.52
CA LYS A 6 16.76 -7.04 2.96
C LYS A 6 15.76 -6.53 4.00
N ALA A 7 15.07 -7.43 4.70
CA ALA A 7 14.12 -7.07 5.75
C ALA A 7 14.80 -6.29 6.90
N HIS A 8 15.99 -6.72 7.33
CA HIS A 8 16.77 -6.02 8.35
C HIS A 8 17.13 -4.59 7.91
N ARG A 9 17.56 -4.40 6.66
CA ARG A 9 17.86 -3.05 6.13
C ARG A 9 16.63 -2.15 6.10
N ILE A 10 15.47 -2.67 5.70
CA ILE A 10 14.22 -1.89 5.69
C ILE A 10 13.83 -1.48 7.12
N LEU A 11 14.00 -2.37 8.11
CA LEU A 11 13.63 -2.16 9.51
C LEU A 11 14.60 -1.28 10.31
N ARG A 12 15.62 -0.71 9.67
CA ARG A 12 16.47 0.36 10.26
C ARG A 12 15.74 1.70 10.41
N GLN A 13 14.57 1.82 9.80
CA GLN A 13 13.67 2.97 9.91
C GLN A 13 12.25 2.49 10.24
N PRO A 14 11.39 3.34 10.82
CA PRO A 14 10.01 2.97 11.11
C PRO A 14 9.24 2.69 9.82
N VAL A 15 8.73 1.47 9.65
CA VAL A 15 7.91 1.08 8.49
C VAL A 15 6.69 0.29 8.95
N CYS A 16 5.54 0.51 8.29
CA CYS A 16 4.35 -0.32 8.53
C CYS A 16 4.44 -1.66 7.80
N ASP A 17 3.54 -2.59 8.14
CA ASP A 17 3.53 -3.93 7.56
C ASP A 17 3.19 -3.93 6.07
N SER A 18 2.27 -3.08 5.58
CA SER A 18 2.04 -2.95 4.12
C SER A 18 3.33 -2.54 3.42
N CYS A 19 4.03 -1.54 3.96
CA CYS A 19 5.26 -1.05 3.35
C CYS A 19 6.38 -2.11 3.40
N LEU A 20 6.56 -2.81 4.51
CA LEU A 20 7.54 -3.88 4.58
C LEU A 20 7.19 -5.03 3.61
N GLY A 21 5.92 -5.46 3.61
CA GLY A 21 5.46 -6.58 2.79
C GLY A 21 5.54 -6.30 1.30
N ARG A 22 5.14 -5.11 0.83
CA ARG A 22 5.12 -4.81 -0.61
C ARG A 22 6.50 -4.91 -1.26
N GLN A 23 7.59 -4.76 -0.51
CA GLN A 23 8.96 -4.95 -1.00
C GLN A 23 9.27 -6.40 -1.41
N PHE A 24 8.38 -7.34 -1.05
CA PHE A 24 8.46 -8.78 -1.31
C PHE A 24 7.17 -9.32 -1.93
N ALA A 25 6.32 -8.45 -2.50
CA ALA A 25 5.00 -8.79 -3.01
C ALA A 25 5.01 -9.89 -4.08
N GLN A 26 6.09 -9.99 -4.87
CA GLN A 26 6.21 -10.97 -5.96
C GLN A 26 6.62 -12.38 -5.49
N LEU A 27 6.98 -12.56 -4.22
CA LEU A 27 7.32 -13.87 -3.65
C LEU A 27 6.07 -14.50 -3.05
N LEU A 28 5.71 -15.76 -3.29
CA LEU A 28 4.51 -16.41 -2.71
C LEU A 28 3.15 -15.72 -2.99
N SER A 29 2.13 -16.50 -3.35
CA SER A 29 0.75 -15.99 -3.51
C SER A 29 -0.10 -16.25 -2.26
N GLY A 30 -1.28 -15.63 -2.19
CA GLY A 30 -2.27 -15.87 -1.12
C GLY A 30 -2.15 -15.02 0.14
N TYR A 31 -1.16 -14.12 0.20
CA TYR A 31 -0.95 -13.21 1.33
C TYR A 31 -1.15 -11.75 0.91
N THR A 32 -1.80 -10.97 1.77
CA THR A 32 -1.75 -9.50 1.63
C THR A 32 -0.37 -8.99 2.03
N ASN A 33 -0.01 -7.80 1.56
CA ASN A 33 1.26 -7.19 1.97
C ASN A 33 1.30 -6.89 3.47
N VAL A 34 0.17 -6.58 4.10
CA VAL A 34 0.08 -6.46 5.57
C VAL A 34 0.49 -7.77 6.24
N GLN A 35 -0.08 -8.90 5.83
CA GLN A 35 0.25 -10.21 6.41
C GLN A 35 1.71 -10.56 6.17
N ARG A 36 2.19 -10.37 4.95
CA ARG A 36 3.58 -10.62 4.55
C ARG A 36 4.57 -9.78 5.34
N GLY A 37 4.30 -8.49 5.51
CA GLY A 37 5.13 -7.59 6.32
C GLY A 37 5.17 -8.03 7.78
N HIS A 38 4.01 -8.38 8.34
CA HIS A 38 3.94 -8.87 9.71
C HIS A 38 4.76 -10.16 9.92
N LEU A 39 4.71 -11.10 8.97
CA LEU A 39 5.51 -12.32 9.00
C LEU A 39 7.02 -12.01 8.95
N LEU A 40 7.45 -11.13 8.05
CA LEU A 40 8.85 -10.71 7.94
C LEU A 40 9.33 -10.00 9.21
N ARG A 41 8.50 -9.13 9.79
CA ARG A 41 8.80 -8.44 11.05
C ARG A 41 8.92 -9.43 12.20
N THR A 42 8.01 -10.41 12.28
CA THR A 42 8.05 -11.48 13.29
C THR A 42 9.32 -12.30 13.18
N LEU A 43 9.73 -12.66 11.95
CA LEU A 43 10.98 -13.37 11.71
C LEU A 43 12.19 -12.59 12.25
N VAL A 44 12.26 -11.29 11.97
CA VAL A 44 13.34 -10.43 12.48
C VAL A 44 13.25 -10.29 14.00
N ALA A 45 12.05 -10.15 14.57
CA ALA A 45 11.85 -10.11 16.02
C ALA A 45 12.36 -11.39 16.71
N MET A 46 12.10 -12.56 16.13
CA MET A 46 12.63 -13.84 16.64
C MET A 46 14.16 -13.89 16.60
N SER A 47 14.78 -13.37 15.54
CA SER A 47 16.25 -13.26 15.45
C SER A 47 16.83 -12.34 16.53
N ILE A 48 16.15 -11.23 16.82
CA ILE A 48 16.51 -10.31 17.90
C ILE A 48 16.39 -11.01 19.26
N ASP A 49 15.28 -11.72 19.53
CA ASP A 49 15.06 -12.44 20.80
C ASP A 49 16.06 -13.57 21.02
N ARG A 50 16.58 -14.15 19.92
CA ARG A 50 17.66 -15.15 19.99
C ARG A 50 19.03 -14.55 20.32
N GLU A 51 19.21 -13.22 20.25
CA GLU A 51 20.49 -12.47 20.27
C GLU A 51 21.34 -12.62 19.00
N ASP A 52 20.75 -13.05 17.88
CA ASP A 52 21.49 -13.25 16.62
C ASP A 52 21.76 -11.93 15.87
N TYR A 53 21.24 -10.78 16.33
CA TYR A 53 21.38 -9.51 15.61
C TYR A 53 21.42 -8.25 16.48
N PHE A 54 22.61 -7.65 16.60
CA PHE A 54 22.85 -6.30 17.11
C PHE A 54 23.23 -5.36 15.95
N GLY A 55 22.25 -5.02 15.11
CA GLY A 55 22.43 -3.98 14.08
C GLY A 55 21.61 -2.73 14.41
N ASP A 56 21.77 -1.68 13.60
CA ASP A 56 21.01 -0.42 13.67
C ASP A 56 19.52 -0.60 13.30
N LEU A 57 18.77 -1.40 14.05
CA LEU A 57 17.32 -1.55 13.87
C LEU A 57 16.58 -0.47 14.64
N ASP A 58 15.53 0.11 14.04
CA ASP A 58 14.65 1.02 14.77
C ASP A 58 13.65 0.19 15.59
N MET A 59 13.82 0.19 16.92
CA MET A 59 12.99 -0.60 17.84
C MET A 59 11.50 -0.21 17.83
N SER A 60 11.13 0.97 17.32
CA SER A 60 9.71 1.37 17.15
C SER A 60 8.97 0.46 16.17
N ASN A 61 9.69 -0.30 15.34
CA ASN A 61 9.12 -1.31 14.49
C ASN A 61 8.54 -2.52 15.25
N PHE A 62 9.01 -2.82 16.45
CA PHE A 62 8.68 -4.07 17.15
C PHE A 62 7.71 -3.87 18.31
N HIS A 63 6.90 -2.80 18.24
CA HIS A 63 5.82 -2.59 19.20
C HIS A 63 4.84 -3.77 19.21
N GLY A 64 4.53 -4.28 20.42
CA GLY A 64 3.60 -5.39 20.63
C GLY A 64 4.24 -6.78 20.65
N PHE A 65 5.55 -6.90 20.41
CA PHE A 65 6.29 -8.14 20.66
C PHE A 65 6.78 -8.21 22.11
N GLY A 66 6.59 -9.36 22.76
CA GLY A 66 7.17 -9.67 24.06
C GLY A 66 8.50 -10.41 23.87
N PHE A 67 9.61 -9.77 24.23
CA PHE A 67 10.94 -10.37 24.16
C PHE A 67 11.30 -11.00 25.50
N HIS A 68 11.92 -12.18 25.48
CA HIS A 68 12.32 -12.93 26.66
C HIS A 68 13.69 -12.47 27.19
N LYS A 69 14.59 -12.11 26.28
CA LYS A 69 15.99 -11.80 26.61
C LYS A 69 16.31 -10.31 26.65
N LEU A 70 15.45 -9.48 26.07
CA LEU A 70 15.56 -8.03 26.16
C LEU A 70 14.71 -7.54 27.32
N ASP A 71 15.34 -6.86 28.27
CA ASP A 71 14.67 -6.21 29.40
C ASP A 71 13.91 -4.97 28.90
N MET A 72 12.80 -5.24 28.23
CA MET A 72 12.09 -4.28 27.42
C MET A 72 11.03 -3.54 28.25
N LYS A 73 11.42 -3.07 29.45
CA LYS A 73 10.57 -2.15 30.26
C LYS A 73 10.20 -0.87 29.51
N ASN A 74 10.90 -0.55 28.41
CA ASN A 74 10.62 0.58 27.52
C ASN A 74 10.05 0.18 26.13
N ALA A 75 9.68 -1.08 25.89
CA ALA A 75 9.06 -1.52 24.62
C ALA A 75 7.61 -1.14 24.47
N ASN A 76 6.88 -1.30 25.57
CA ASN A 76 5.50 -0.86 25.67
C ASN A 76 5.41 0.67 25.60
N ASP A 77 6.51 1.37 25.90
CA ASP A 77 6.68 2.81 25.75
C ASP A 77 7.34 3.23 24.42
N ALA A 78 7.70 2.29 23.54
CA ALA A 78 8.20 2.62 22.22
C ALA A 78 7.05 3.21 21.40
N VAL A 79 6.94 4.54 21.45
CA VAL A 79 5.92 5.32 20.75
C VAL A 79 5.89 4.86 19.30
N LYS A 80 4.75 4.33 18.86
CA LYS A 80 4.51 3.93 17.47
C LYS A 80 4.78 5.13 16.57
N LYS A 81 5.98 5.17 15.96
CA LYS A 81 6.33 6.20 14.99
C LYS A 81 5.53 5.97 13.72
N LYS A 82 5.21 7.06 13.01
CA LYS A 82 4.61 6.97 11.68
C LYS A 82 5.59 6.29 10.73
N CYS A 83 5.07 5.53 9.77
CA CYS A 83 5.86 4.91 8.72
C CYS A 83 6.62 6.00 7.94
N SER A 84 7.94 5.86 7.81
CA SER A 84 8.81 6.80 7.09
C SER A 84 8.52 6.84 5.58
N VAL A 85 7.80 5.84 5.06
CA VAL A 85 7.49 5.73 3.63
C VAL A 85 6.10 6.26 3.31
N CYS A 86 5.06 5.68 3.91
CA CYS A 86 3.66 6.00 3.58
C CYS A 86 2.97 6.94 4.59
N GLU A 87 3.60 7.27 5.71
CA GLU A 87 3.05 8.15 6.76
C GLU A 87 1.64 7.81 7.28
N GLY A 88 1.21 6.55 7.15
CA GLY A 88 -0.11 6.10 7.59
C GLY A 88 -1.22 6.24 6.54
N ILE A 89 -0.89 6.42 5.26
CA ILE A 89 -1.89 6.47 4.17
C ILE A 89 -2.78 5.22 4.13
N PHE A 90 -2.21 4.05 4.42
CA PHE A 90 -2.95 2.78 4.47
C PHE A 90 -4.05 2.75 5.54
N ASP A 91 -3.93 3.56 6.61
CA ASP A 91 -4.95 3.65 7.67
C ASP A 91 -6.19 4.44 7.21
N SER A 92 -6.07 5.21 6.11
CA SER A 92 -7.13 6.10 5.60
C SER A 92 -7.82 5.57 4.33
N LEU A 93 -7.54 4.33 3.92
CA LEU A 93 -8.07 3.76 2.68
C LEU A 93 -9.60 3.72 2.63
N GLU A 94 -10.26 3.38 3.74
CA GLU A 94 -11.73 3.34 3.79
C GLU A 94 -12.35 4.72 3.54
N LYS A 95 -11.78 5.76 4.16
CA LYS A 95 -12.23 7.15 3.98
C LYS A 95 -12.05 7.61 2.54
N ILE A 96 -10.95 7.22 1.90
CA ILE A 96 -10.67 7.52 0.50
C ILE A 96 -11.68 6.79 -0.40
N ALA A 97 -11.88 5.50 -0.19
CA ALA A 97 -12.84 4.70 -0.94
C ALA A 97 -14.28 5.25 -0.83
N ASP A 98 -14.67 5.73 0.36
CA ASP A 98 -15.97 6.38 0.56
C ASP A 98 -16.14 7.67 -0.25
N LYS A 99 -15.09 8.51 -0.31
CA LYS A 99 -15.11 9.72 -1.14
C LYS A 99 -15.27 9.38 -2.62
N VAL A 100 -14.53 8.39 -3.09
CA VAL A 100 -14.58 7.92 -4.48
C VAL A 100 -15.95 7.35 -4.81
N ALA A 101 -16.50 6.48 -3.95
CA ALA A 101 -17.83 5.91 -4.14
C ALA A 101 -18.92 7.00 -4.17
N LYS A 102 -18.79 8.05 -3.34
CA LYS A 102 -19.72 9.20 -3.37
C LYS A 102 -19.63 10.00 -4.67
N ALA A 103 -18.43 10.22 -5.20
CA ALA A 103 -18.24 10.91 -6.48
C ALA A 103 -18.81 10.08 -7.64
N ALA A 104 -18.63 8.77 -7.61
CA ALA A 104 -19.06 7.84 -8.65
C ALA A 104 -20.59 7.69 -8.73
N LYS A 105 -21.34 7.87 -7.63
CA LYS A 105 -22.82 7.73 -7.59
C LYS A 105 -23.60 8.56 -8.61
N LYS A 106 -22.99 9.63 -9.14
CA LYS A 106 -23.63 10.50 -10.15
C LYS A 106 -23.72 9.85 -11.53
N TYR A 107 -23.00 8.77 -11.77
CA TYR A 107 -22.86 8.14 -13.08
C TYR A 107 -23.31 6.69 -13.02
N GLN A 108 -23.82 6.20 -14.14
CA GLN A 108 -24.13 4.79 -14.34
C GLN A 108 -22.96 4.14 -15.09
N PHE A 109 -22.35 3.13 -14.47
CA PHE A 109 -21.20 2.41 -15.03
C PHE A 109 -21.21 0.96 -14.52
N SER A 110 -20.69 0.05 -15.34
CA SER A 110 -20.56 -1.37 -15.00
C SER A 110 -19.12 -1.74 -14.67
N THR A 111 -18.16 -1.08 -15.33
CA THR A 111 -16.73 -1.30 -15.12
C THR A 111 -16.03 0.00 -14.74
N PHE A 112 -15.01 -0.10 -13.89
CA PHE A 112 -14.20 1.05 -13.51
C PHE A 112 -12.74 0.68 -13.29
N LEU A 113 -11.88 1.70 -13.33
CA LEU A 113 -10.47 1.62 -12.99
C LEU A 113 -10.13 2.69 -11.96
N ILE A 114 -9.25 2.37 -11.02
CA ILE A 114 -8.74 3.32 -10.03
C ILE A 114 -7.37 3.82 -10.45
N GLY A 115 -7.24 5.13 -10.56
CA GLY A 115 -5.96 5.84 -10.65
C GLY A 115 -5.68 6.60 -9.35
N THR A 116 -4.42 6.67 -8.96
CA THR A 116 -3.97 7.53 -7.86
C THR A 116 -2.85 8.44 -8.34
N LYS A 117 -2.91 9.71 -7.91
CA LYS A 117 -1.84 10.67 -8.02
C LYS A 117 -1.24 10.88 -6.63
N LEU A 118 0.03 10.53 -6.51
CA LEU A 118 0.77 10.57 -5.26
C LEU A 118 1.48 11.91 -5.11
N SER A 119 1.76 12.32 -3.87
CA SER A 119 2.63 13.48 -3.62
C SER A 119 4.06 13.17 -4.02
N PHE A 120 4.80 14.21 -4.40
CA PHE A 120 6.23 14.10 -4.70
C PHE A 120 6.99 13.53 -3.51
N ASP A 121 6.72 14.01 -2.28
CA ASP A 121 7.39 13.54 -1.07
C ASP A 121 7.28 12.01 -0.87
N LEU A 122 6.11 11.45 -1.18
CA LEU A 122 5.88 10.02 -1.02
C LEU A 122 6.61 9.20 -2.09
N ILE A 123 6.63 9.68 -3.33
CA ILE A 123 7.41 9.07 -4.42
C ILE A 123 8.89 9.10 -4.04
N SER A 124 9.41 10.25 -3.61
CA SER A 124 10.81 10.39 -3.21
C SER A 124 11.17 9.48 -2.05
N ARG A 125 10.32 9.32 -1.03
CA ARG A 125 10.58 8.39 0.08
C ARG A 125 10.62 6.93 -0.37
N GLU A 126 9.76 6.55 -1.31
CA GLU A 126 9.78 5.21 -1.90
C GLU A 126 11.05 4.97 -2.72
N GLU A 127 11.47 5.94 -3.53
CA GLU A 127 12.72 5.88 -4.29
C GLU A 127 13.94 5.78 -3.36
N ASN A 128 14.01 6.60 -2.32
CA ASN A 128 15.06 6.52 -1.29
C ASN A 128 15.12 5.13 -0.63
N LEU A 129 13.97 4.49 -0.40
CA LEU A 129 13.95 3.12 0.10
C LEU A 129 14.57 2.17 -0.93
N TRP A 130 14.16 2.26 -2.19
CA TRP A 130 14.63 1.39 -3.27
C TRP A 130 16.12 1.50 -3.55
N GLU A 131 16.71 2.70 -3.46
CA GLU A 131 18.16 2.89 -3.58
C GLU A 131 18.93 2.07 -2.55
N ASN A 132 18.38 1.93 -1.34
CA ASN A 132 19.03 1.22 -0.24
C ASN A 132 18.83 -0.31 -0.27
N VAL A 133 17.70 -0.79 -0.80
CA VAL A 133 17.27 -2.19 -0.66
C VAL A 133 17.01 -2.95 -1.96
N GLY A 134 16.89 -2.25 -3.09
CA GLY A 134 16.58 -2.80 -4.41
C GLY A 134 15.09 -3.09 -4.65
N ILE A 135 14.72 -3.31 -5.91
CA ILE A 135 13.31 -3.41 -6.39
C ILE A 135 12.87 -4.81 -6.82
N ASP A 136 13.71 -5.84 -6.61
CA ASP A 136 13.60 -7.15 -7.26
C ASP A 136 12.22 -7.82 -7.17
N TYR A 137 11.56 -7.69 -6.02
CA TYR A 137 10.26 -8.32 -5.71
C TYR A 137 9.20 -7.30 -5.30
N CYS A 138 9.46 -6.02 -5.57
CA CYS A 138 8.68 -4.92 -5.06
C CYS A 138 7.38 -4.76 -5.86
N GLU A 139 6.30 -4.49 -5.15
CA GLU A 139 5.10 -3.84 -5.67
C GLU A 139 5.18 -2.34 -5.33
N PRO A 140 5.13 -1.44 -6.32
CA PRO A 140 5.09 0.01 -6.07
C PRO A 140 3.88 0.40 -5.21
N ILE A 141 4.05 1.40 -4.34
CA ILE A 141 2.96 1.85 -3.45
C ILE A 141 1.71 2.26 -4.24
N LYS A 142 1.89 2.87 -5.41
CA LYS A 142 0.80 3.24 -6.32
C LYS A 142 -0.05 2.04 -6.73
N ALA A 143 0.60 0.93 -7.08
CA ALA A 143 -0.08 -0.28 -7.54
C ALA A 143 -0.87 -0.93 -6.39
N GLU A 144 -0.25 -1.01 -5.21
CA GLU A 144 -0.91 -1.52 -4.01
C GLU A 144 -2.14 -0.68 -3.63
N LEU A 145 -2.00 0.66 -3.62
CA LEU A 145 -3.10 1.57 -3.31
C LEU A 145 -4.25 1.42 -4.30
N ASN A 146 -3.97 1.38 -5.61
CA ASN A 146 -5.00 1.20 -6.63
C ASN A 146 -5.76 -0.12 -6.43
N ARG A 147 -5.05 -1.21 -6.12
CA ARG A 147 -5.65 -2.52 -5.88
C ARG A 147 -6.53 -2.54 -4.63
N GLU A 148 -6.03 -2.03 -3.51
CA GLU A 148 -6.78 -2.08 -2.24
C GLU A 148 -7.98 -1.12 -2.24
N ILE A 149 -7.83 0.08 -2.82
CA ILE A 149 -8.96 1.01 -3.01
C ILE A 149 -9.97 0.41 -3.99
N GLY A 150 -9.51 -0.22 -5.08
CA GLY A 150 -10.36 -0.91 -6.05
C GLY A 150 -11.28 -1.93 -5.40
N LYS A 151 -10.74 -2.83 -4.56
CA LYS A 151 -11.52 -3.83 -3.81
C LYS A 151 -12.56 -3.20 -2.87
N LEU A 152 -12.22 -2.08 -2.22
CA LEU A 152 -13.14 -1.37 -1.33
C LEU A 152 -14.27 -0.68 -2.09
N VAL A 153 -13.96 -0.08 -3.25
CA VAL A 153 -14.95 0.58 -4.11
C VAL A 153 -15.86 -0.45 -4.77
N GLU A 154 -15.33 -1.56 -5.27
CA GLU A 154 -16.09 -2.67 -5.87
C GLU A 154 -17.18 -3.18 -4.92
N LYS A 155 -16.83 -3.39 -3.63
CA LYS A 155 -17.81 -3.76 -2.59
C LYS A 155 -18.93 -2.73 -2.39
N LYS A 156 -18.66 -1.45 -2.62
CA LYS A 156 -19.60 -0.33 -2.38
C LYS A 156 -20.46 0.00 -3.60
N THR A 157 -19.92 -0.12 -4.81
CA THR A 157 -20.61 0.25 -6.06
C THR A 157 -21.19 -0.94 -6.81
N LYS A 158 -20.75 -2.17 -6.49
CA LYS A 158 -21.04 -3.40 -7.25
C LYS A 158 -20.56 -3.40 -8.71
N ALA A 159 -19.85 -2.36 -9.14
CA ALA A 159 -19.19 -2.32 -10.43
C ALA A 159 -17.92 -3.18 -10.38
N ILE A 160 -17.45 -3.64 -11.54
CA ILE A 160 -16.31 -4.56 -11.64
C ILE A 160 -15.04 -3.75 -11.91
N PHE A 161 -13.97 -4.04 -11.17
CA PHE A 161 -12.65 -3.49 -11.45
C PHE A 161 -12.07 -4.11 -12.74
N ASN A 162 -11.86 -3.30 -13.79
CA ASN A 162 -11.43 -3.79 -15.11
C ASN A 162 -10.42 -2.85 -15.76
N SER A 163 -9.46 -3.41 -16.51
CA SER A 163 -8.49 -2.67 -17.34
C SER A 163 -9.13 -1.98 -18.55
N ASN A 164 -10.32 -2.41 -18.98
CA ASN A 164 -11.15 -1.70 -19.94
C ASN A 164 -12.38 -1.10 -19.22
N PRO A 165 -12.23 0.07 -18.56
CA PRO A 165 -13.27 0.64 -17.74
C PRO A 165 -14.24 1.51 -18.55
N ASP A 166 -15.48 1.63 -18.09
CA ASP A 166 -16.39 2.70 -18.51
C ASP A 166 -15.95 4.05 -17.91
N VAL A 167 -15.40 3.98 -16.70
CA VAL A 167 -15.04 5.15 -15.89
C VAL A 167 -13.67 4.97 -15.23
N ASN A 168 -12.80 5.96 -15.43
CA ASN A 168 -11.56 6.12 -14.70
C ASN A 168 -11.80 7.01 -13.47
N LEU A 169 -11.66 6.44 -12.29
CA LEU A 169 -11.77 7.14 -11.01
C LEU A 169 -10.37 7.52 -10.53
N VAL A 170 -10.02 8.80 -10.63
CA VAL A 170 -8.69 9.31 -10.33
C VAL A 170 -8.69 10.04 -8.99
N ILE A 171 -7.83 9.63 -8.07
CA ILE A 171 -7.72 10.19 -6.73
C ILE A 171 -6.47 11.06 -6.68
N ASP A 172 -6.64 12.35 -6.44
CA ASP A 172 -5.55 13.25 -6.10
C ASP A 172 -5.31 13.18 -4.59
N MET A 173 -4.24 12.48 -4.18
CA MET A 173 -3.91 12.31 -2.76
C MET A 173 -3.46 13.62 -2.09
N PRO A 174 -2.59 14.47 -2.71
CA PRO A 174 -2.26 15.78 -2.19
C PRO A 174 -3.48 16.67 -1.92
N GLU A 175 -4.41 16.77 -2.88
CA GLU A 175 -5.57 17.65 -2.77
C GLU A 175 -6.76 16.97 -2.06
N GLY A 176 -6.70 15.66 -1.87
CA GLY A 176 -7.77 14.86 -1.29
C GLY A 176 -9.07 14.85 -2.11
N ARG A 177 -8.94 15.07 -3.43
CA ARG A 177 -10.04 15.15 -4.41
C ARG A 177 -10.16 13.83 -5.19
N ALA A 178 -11.38 13.52 -5.61
CA ALA A 178 -11.67 12.38 -6.46
C ALA A 178 -12.34 12.87 -7.74
N ASP A 179 -11.65 12.70 -8.85
CA ASP A 179 -12.10 13.06 -10.18
C ASP A 179 -12.64 11.83 -10.90
N VAL A 180 -13.69 12.06 -11.69
CA VAL A 180 -14.35 11.02 -12.47
C VAL A 180 -14.14 11.34 -13.94
N GLN A 181 -13.38 10.48 -14.63
CA GLN A 181 -13.13 10.59 -16.06
C GLN A 181 -13.97 9.53 -16.78
N LEU A 182 -14.94 9.98 -17.58
CA LEU A 182 -15.80 9.10 -18.37
C LEU A 182 -15.08 8.73 -19.67
N ASN A 183 -15.05 7.45 -20.00
CA ASN A 183 -14.58 7.02 -21.32
C ASN A 183 -15.68 7.25 -22.36
N PRO A 184 -15.33 7.71 -23.57
CA PRO A 184 -16.32 8.00 -24.61
C PRO A 184 -17.01 6.72 -25.08
N LEU A 185 -18.33 6.82 -25.28
CA LEU A 185 -19.12 5.80 -25.96
C LEU A 185 -19.15 6.12 -27.46
N PHE A 186 -18.75 5.17 -28.29
CA PHE A 186 -18.84 5.29 -29.73
C PHE A 186 -20.14 4.65 -30.22
N VAL A 187 -21.03 5.46 -30.79
CA VAL A 187 -22.26 4.98 -31.42
C VAL A 187 -22.01 4.92 -32.92
N TYR A 188 -22.21 3.73 -33.50
CA TYR A 188 -22.17 3.51 -34.94
C TYR A 188 -23.59 3.33 -35.46
N GLY A 189 -23.87 3.91 -36.62
CA GLY A 189 -25.12 3.74 -37.31
C GLY A 189 -24.97 4.10 -38.79
N GLU A 190 -25.81 3.51 -39.61
CA GLU A 190 -25.95 3.85 -41.02
C GLU A 190 -27.20 4.72 -41.18
N TYR A 191 -27.12 5.76 -42.02
CA TYR A 191 -28.28 6.59 -42.35
C TYR A 191 -28.50 6.58 -43.86
N GLN A 192 -29.77 6.51 -44.28
CA GLN A 192 -30.14 6.66 -45.68
C GLN A 192 -30.47 8.12 -45.96
N LYS A 193 -29.69 8.75 -46.83
CA LYS A 193 -29.96 10.11 -47.32
C LYS A 193 -30.94 10.03 -48.49
N LEU A 194 -32.13 10.63 -48.35
CA LEU A 194 -33.16 10.74 -49.41
C LEU A 194 -32.90 11.94 -50.32
#